data_AF-A0A0W1RB96-F1
#
_entry.id   AF-A0A0W1RB96-F1
#
_cell.length_a   1.000
_cell.length_b   1.000
_cell.length_c   1.000
_cell.angle_alpha   90.00
_cell.angle_beta   90.00
_cell.angle_gamma   90.00
#
_symmetry.space_group_name_H-M   'P 1'
#
loop_
_entity.id
_entity.type
_entity.pdbx_description
1 polymer ?
#
loop_
_entity_poly.entity_id
_entity_poly.type
_entity_poly.pdbx_seq_one_letter_code
_entity_poly.pdbx_strand_id
1 'polypeptide(L)'
;MSEFVVEVKQSARRTNGAVGAAVVRRGSRRRFRTRADAESWAASLSGGGEPRVWIRLADPRDDSDTDGYLVGRRCRVALDGAYDKRRRRLRGGTDAEQSGFDRF
;
A
#
# COMPACT_ATOMS: atom_id res chain seq x y z
N MET A 1 13.02 -29.38 -7.39
CA MET A 1 11.99 -28.58 -6.72
C MET A 1 12.00 -27.21 -7.36
N SER A 2 10.97 -26.87 -8.12
CA SER A 2 10.82 -25.55 -8.73
C SER A 2 10.54 -24.54 -7.62
N GLU A 3 11.39 -23.53 -7.48
CA GLU A 3 11.13 -22.42 -6.53
C GLU A 3 9.99 -21.56 -7.07
N PHE A 4 9.18 -20.99 -6.17
CA PHE A 4 8.12 -20.04 -6.51
C PHE A 4 8.60 -18.61 -6.21
N VAL A 5 8.80 -17.83 -7.26
CA VAL A 5 9.36 -16.48 -7.22
C VAL A 5 8.25 -15.44 -7.23
N VAL A 6 8.24 -14.59 -6.21
CA VAL A 6 7.27 -13.50 -6.07
C VAL A 6 7.97 -12.15 -6.17
N GLU A 7 7.45 -11.27 -7.02
CA GLU A 7 7.86 -9.86 -7.05
C GLU A 7 6.88 -8.97 -6.26
N VAL A 8 7.43 -8.08 -5.44
CA VAL A 8 6.68 -7.12 -4.64
C VAL A 8 6.45 -5.84 -5.42
N LYS A 9 5.20 -5.64 -5.87
CA LYS A 9 4.81 -4.44 -6.60
C LYS A 9 4.75 -3.21 -5.71
N GLN A 10 4.97 -2.04 -6.31
CA GLN A 10 4.95 -0.74 -5.60
C GLN A 10 3.60 -0.49 -4.90
N SER A 11 2.49 -0.99 -5.47
CA SER A 11 1.17 -0.91 -4.86
C SER A 11 1.11 -1.60 -3.49
N ALA A 12 1.79 -2.73 -3.30
CA ALA A 12 1.86 -3.41 -2.01
C ALA A 12 2.68 -2.60 -0.99
N ARG A 13 3.85 -2.09 -1.40
CA ARG A 13 4.74 -1.28 -0.54
C ARG A 13 4.08 0.00 -0.04
N ARG A 14 3.33 0.69 -0.90
CA ARG A 14 2.63 1.93 -0.56
C ARG A 14 1.39 1.71 0.31
N THR A 15 0.90 0.47 0.36
CA THR A 15 -0.35 0.11 1.02
C THR A 15 -0.11 -0.46 2.41
N ASN A 16 1.03 -1.14 2.63
CA ASN A 16 1.32 -1.82 3.88
C ASN A 16 2.79 -1.58 4.28
N GLY A 17 3.00 -1.00 5.47
CA GLY A 17 4.34 -0.64 5.95
C GLY A 17 5.26 -1.85 6.17
N ALA A 18 4.69 -2.97 6.63
CA ALA A 18 5.43 -4.22 6.84
C ALA A 18 5.97 -4.78 5.50
N VAL A 19 5.23 -4.60 4.40
CA VAL A 19 5.72 -4.94 3.05
C VAL A 19 6.90 -4.07 2.66
N GLY A 20 6.83 -2.76 2.91
CA GLY A 20 7.95 -1.85 2.69
C GLY A 20 9.20 -2.27 3.46
N ALA A 21 9.07 -2.57 4.75
CA ALA A 21 10.17 -3.04 5.59
C ALA A 21 10.75 -4.38 5.12
N ALA A 22 9.90 -5.32 4.66
CA ALA A 22 10.34 -6.57 4.09
C ALA A 22 11.20 -6.37 2.83
N VAL A 23 10.82 -5.41 1.97
CA VAL A 23 11.56 -5.08 0.75
C VAL A 23 12.91 -4.43 1.06
N VAL A 24 12.97 -3.51 2.03
CA VAL A 24 14.26 -2.91 2.44
C VAL A 24 15.23 -3.98 2.94
N ARG A 25 14.73 -4.97 3.69
CA ARG A 25 15.57 -6.02 4.28
C ARG A 25 16.01 -7.10 3.29
N ARG A 26 15.17 -7.45 2.31
CA ARG A 26 15.36 -8.66 1.48
C ARG A 26 15.23 -8.43 -0.03
N GLY A 27 15.06 -7.19 -0.45
CA GLY A 27 14.83 -6.84 -1.85
C GLY A 27 13.37 -7.00 -2.29
N SER A 28 13.13 -6.66 -3.55
CA SER A 28 11.80 -6.65 -4.16
C SER A 28 11.34 -8.01 -4.69
N ARG A 29 12.23 -8.99 -4.78
CA ARG A 29 11.92 -10.35 -5.22
C ARG A 29 12.18 -11.32 -4.11
N ARG A 30 11.29 -12.28 -3.93
CA ARG A 30 11.39 -13.28 -2.87
C ARG A 30 11.05 -14.65 -3.41
N ARG A 31 11.94 -15.59 -3.13
CA ARG A 31 11.78 -17.00 -3.49
C ARG A 31 11.14 -17.76 -2.35
N PHE A 32 10.27 -18.67 -2.72
CA PHE A 32 9.55 -19.57 -1.82
C PHE A 32 9.71 -21.01 -2.33
N ARG A 33 9.59 -21.98 -1.43
CA ARG A 33 9.61 -23.39 -1.83
C ARG A 33 8.32 -23.77 -2.55
N THR A 34 7.21 -23.18 -2.12
CA THR A 34 5.89 -23.43 -2.69
C THR A 34 5.07 -22.15 -2.78
N ARG A 35 4.04 -22.18 -3.61
CA ARG A 35 3.00 -21.15 -3.66
C ARG A 35 2.32 -20.95 -2.30
N ALA A 36 2.08 -22.03 -1.56
CA ALA A 36 1.43 -21.97 -0.24
C ALA A 36 2.27 -21.16 0.76
N ASP A 37 3.60 -21.28 0.72
CA ASP A 37 4.50 -20.48 1.55
C ASP A 37 4.40 -18.98 1.21
N ALA A 38 4.26 -18.65 -0.07
CA ALA A 38 4.09 -17.28 -0.53
C ALA A 38 2.75 -16.67 -0.06
N GLU A 39 1.67 -17.45 -0.12
CA GLU A 39 0.34 -17.05 0.34
C GLU A 39 0.30 -16.90 1.86
N SER A 40 0.91 -17.82 2.61
CA SER A 40 1.06 -17.73 4.07
C SER A 40 1.86 -16.49 4.47
N TRP A 41 2.93 -16.18 3.73
CA TRP A 41 3.67 -14.95 3.91
C TRP A 41 2.80 -13.70 3.69
N ALA A 42 2.03 -13.64 2.60
CA ALA A 42 1.11 -12.52 2.35
C ALA A 42 0.04 -12.38 3.45
N ALA A 43 -0.46 -13.51 3.98
CA ALA A 43 -1.39 -13.52 5.11
C ALA A 43 -0.76 -12.94 6.38
N SER A 44 0.47 -13.35 6.72
CA SER A 44 1.20 -12.80 7.88
C SER A 44 1.43 -11.29 7.80
N LEU A 45 1.58 -10.74 6.59
CA LEU A 45 1.74 -9.31 6.36
C LEU A 45 0.43 -8.52 6.50
N SER A 46 -0.71 -9.18 6.30
CA SER A 46 -2.04 -8.59 6.44
C SER A 46 -2.57 -8.65 7.89
N GLY A 47 -1.80 -9.19 8.84
CA GLY A 47 -2.17 -9.22 10.25
C GLY A 47 -2.02 -7.84 10.91
N GLY A 48 -2.90 -7.52 11.86
CA GLY A 48 -2.77 -6.32 12.70
C GLY A 48 -3.53 -5.07 12.24
N GLY A 49 -4.54 -5.20 11.37
CA GLY A 49 -5.37 -4.07 10.93
C GLY A 49 -4.79 -3.24 9.77
N GLU A 50 -3.61 -3.64 9.27
CA GLU A 50 -2.99 -3.07 8.08
C GLU A 50 -3.79 -3.41 6.80
N PRO A 51 -3.70 -2.57 5.76
CA PRO A 51 -4.37 -2.83 4.49
C PRO A 51 -3.96 -4.17 3.86
N ARG A 52 -4.96 -4.90 3.38
CA ARG A 52 -4.82 -6.29 2.90
C ARG A 52 -3.93 -6.39 1.67
N VAL A 53 -2.96 -7.30 1.72
CA VAL A 53 -2.08 -7.68 0.60
C VAL A 53 -2.28 -9.16 0.26
N TRP A 54 -2.09 -9.53 -1.00
CA TRP A 54 -2.26 -10.92 -1.46
C TRP A 54 -1.35 -11.24 -2.65
N ILE A 55 -1.17 -12.53 -2.90
CA ILE A 55 -0.44 -13.05 -4.05
C ILE A 55 -1.38 -13.12 -5.26
N ARG A 56 -0.96 -12.51 -6.37
CA ARG A 56 -1.57 -12.67 -7.69
C ARG A 56 -0.62 -13.47 -8.57
N LEU A 57 -1.09 -14.54 -9.17
CA LEU A 57 -0.28 -15.31 -10.11
C LEU A 57 0.11 -14.46 -11.32
N ALA A 58 1.31 -14.71 -11.84
CA ALA A 58 1.72 -14.15 -13.12
C ALA A 58 0.80 -14.67 -14.23
N ASP A 59 0.62 -13.83 -15.26
CA ASP A 59 -0.10 -14.28 -16.45
C ASP A 59 0.79 -15.29 -17.19
N PRO A 60 0.26 -16.40 -17.73
CA PRO A 60 1.07 -17.35 -18.50
C PRO A 60 1.77 -16.75 -19.72
N ARG A 61 1.33 -15.56 -20.18
CA ARG A 61 1.94 -14.80 -21.28
C ARG A 61 2.89 -13.71 -20.80
N ASP A 62 3.05 -13.55 -19.48
CA ASP A 62 4.00 -12.63 -18.89
C ASP A 62 5.40 -13.23 -18.98
N ASP A 63 6.30 -12.59 -19.73
CA ASP A 63 7.69 -13.01 -19.92
C ASP A 63 8.59 -12.67 -18.71
N SER A 64 7.98 -12.29 -17.59
CA SER A 64 8.69 -12.01 -16.35
C SER A 64 9.14 -13.31 -15.69
N ASP A 65 10.38 -13.34 -15.20
CA ASP A 65 11.00 -14.43 -14.42
C ASP A 65 10.41 -14.56 -13.00
N THR A 66 9.09 -14.49 -12.87
CA THR A 66 8.35 -14.47 -11.61
C THR A 66 7.05 -15.25 -11.76
N ASP A 67 6.81 -16.18 -10.85
CA ASP A 67 5.58 -16.97 -10.79
C ASP A 67 4.38 -16.17 -10.24
N GLY A 68 4.65 -15.07 -9.54
CA GLY A 68 3.59 -14.22 -8.99
C GLY A 68 4.02 -12.86 -8.48
N TYR A 69 3.03 -12.09 -8.08
CA TYR A 69 3.16 -10.73 -7.62
C TYR A 69 2.48 -10.54 -6.27
N LEU A 70 3.19 -9.94 -5.31
CA LEU A 70 2.56 -9.41 -4.11
C LEU A 70 1.95 -8.04 -4.45
N VAL A 71 0.63 -7.94 -4.29
CA VAL A 71 -0.14 -6.72 -4.56
C VAL A 71 -0.93 -6.30 -3.33
N GLY A 72 -1.16 -5.00 -3.20
CA GLY A 72 -2.02 -4.43 -2.15
C GLY A 72 -3.19 -3.67 -2.74
N ARG A 73 -4.34 -3.72 -2.07
CA ARG A 73 -5.46 -2.82 -2.37
C ARG A 73 -5.37 -1.63 -1.45
N ARG A 74 -5.27 -0.43 -2.02
CA ARG A 74 -5.63 0.78 -1.29
C ARG A 74 -7.12 0.70 -0.98
N CYS A 75 -7.49 0.42 0.26
CA CYS A 75 -8.79 0.86 0.75
C CYS A 75 -8.76 2.39 0.64
N ARG A 76 -9.67 2.99 -0.14
CA ARG A 76 -9.94 4.42 -0.01
C ARG A 76 -10.24 4.62 1.46
N VAL A 77 -9.35 5.30 2.19
CA VAL A 77 -9.69 5.86 3.49
C VAL A 77 -11.01 6.56 3.26
N ALA A 78 -12.06 6.17 3.98
CA ALA A 78 -13.37 6.79 3.83
C ALA A 78 -13.12 8.30 3.88
N LEU A 79 -13.49 8.99 2.80
CA LEU A 79 -13.34 10.42 2.65
C LEU A 79 -14.26 11.18 3.63
N ASP A 80 -14.66 10.57 4.74
CA ASP A 80 -15.50 11.15 5.79
C ASP A 80 -14.81 12.37 6.41
N GLY A 81 -13.48 12.33 6.57
CA GLY A 81 -12.70 13.50 7.00
C GLY A 81 -12.38 14.50 5.88
N ALA A 82 -12.47 14.10 4.61
CA ALA A 82 -12.20 14.97 3.47
C ALA A 82 -13.45 15.75 3.02
N TYR A 83 -14.65 15.18 3.21
CA TYR A 83 -15.92 15.89 3.04
C TYR A 83 -16.10 16.98 4.12
N ASP A 84 -15.50 16.80 5.30
CA ASP A 84 -15.58 17.78 6.39
C ASP A 84 -14.83 19.10 6.10
N LYS A 85 -13.86 19.12 5.17
CA LYS A 85 -13.22 20.37 4.72
C LYS A 85 -14.20 21.32 4.02
N ARG A 86 -15.23 20.78 3.34
CA ARG A 86 -16.26 21.58 2.66
C ARG A 86 -17.24 22.18 3.68
N ARG A 87 -17.57 21.43 4.73
CA ARG A 87 -18.42 21.89 5.84
C ARG A 87 -17.76 22.99 6.67
N ARG A 88 -16.44 22.94 6.86
CA ARG A 88 -15.67 24.00 7.54
C ARG A 88 -15.73 25.36 6.82
N ARG A 89 -15.90 25.37 5.49
CA ARG A 89 -16.05 26.61 4.69
C ARG A 89 -17.47 27.16 4.66
N LEU A 90 -18.47 26.35 5.01
CA LEU A 90 -19.88 26.74 4.98
C LEU A 90 -20.40 27.21 6.36
N ARG A 91 -19.72 26.87 7.46
CA ARG A 91 -19.93 27.49 8.77
C ARG A 91 -18.90 28.58 8.98
N GLY A 92 -19.12 29.73 8.35
CA GLY A 92 -18.37 30.94 8.67
C GLY A 92 -18.50 31.26 10.16
N GLY A 93 -17.35 31.39 10.83
CA GLY A 93 -17.17 32.31 11.95
C GLY A 93 -16.23 33.39 11.45
N THR A 94 -16.79 34.58 11.25
CA THR A 94 -16.09 35.87 11.13
C THR A 94 -15.02 36.03 12.23
N ASP A 95 -13.99 36.83 11.96
CA ASP A 95 -12.85 37.18 12.83
C ASP A 95 -11.57 36.34 12.77
N ALA A 96 -10.97 36.27 11.58
CA ALA A 96 -9.52 36.30 11.51
C ALA A 96 -9.12 37.42 10.55
N GLU A 97 -9.03 38.64 11.08
CA GLU A 97 -8.30 39.73 10.47
C GLU A 97 -6.93 39.21 10.04
N GLN A 98 -6.73 39.08 8.73
CA GLN A 98 -5.40 38.97 8.16
C GLN A 98 -4.73 40.32 8.41
N SER A 99 -3.92 40.40 9.46
CA SER A 99 -3.01 41.52 9.66
C SER A 99 -2.08 41.52 8.44
N GLY A 100 -2.35 42.48 7.54
CA GLY A 100 -1.53 42.73 6.38
C GLY A 100 -0.09 42.92 6.81
N PHE A 101 0.79 42.16 6.16
CA PHE A 101 2.22 42.36 6.23
C PHE A 101 2.53 43.69 5.54
N ASP A 102 2.55 44.77 6.30
CA ASP A 102 2.96 46.11 5.87
C ASP A 102 4.28 46.43 6.57
N ARG A 103 5.40 46.23 5.85
CA ARG A 103 6.46 47.22 5.61
C ARG A 103 7.82 46.60 5.25
N PHE A 104 8.31 47.12 4.13
CA PHE A 104 9.69 47.37 3.68
C PHE A 104 10.70 46.22 3.66
#